data_AF-A0AAU4TAT2-F1
#
_entry.id   AF-A0AAU4TAT2-F1
#
_cell.length_a   1.000
_cell.length_b   1.000
_cell.length_c   1.000
_cell.angle_alpha   90.00
_cell.angle_beta   90.00
_cell.angle_gamma   90.00
#
_symmetry.space_group_name_H-M   'P 1'
#
loop_
_entity.id
_entity.type
_entity.pdbx_description
1 polymer ?
#
loop_
_entity_poly.entity_id
_entity_poly.type
_entity_poly.pdbx_seq_one_letter_code
_entity_poly.pdbx_strand_id
1 'polypeptide(L)'
;MTPGRESGRATEPRRDETLTSEAIPSRTTRFAGEPQGVTGARLAAEEFLYNLGESVPPSSPEHWDDILLVVTELAANAVQYAPGPFALRMRRTFDGVHVTVRDTSTTPPAPRSFDPRTGGGGIGWHLIHALCDQVSVVTDERGKDVHVFLPW
;
A
#
# COMPACT_ATOMS: atom_id res chain seq x y z
N MET A 1 7.63 70.80 16.17
CA MET A 1 7.30 71.01 14.75
C MET A 1 8.32 70.24 13.95
N THR A 2 7.95 69.08 13.41
CA THR A 2 8.84 68.21 12.62
C THR A 2 8.48 68.38 11.15
N PRO A 3 9.47 68.40 10.24
CA PRO A 3 9.39 67.40 9.18
C PRO A 3 10.76 66.84 8.78
N GLY A 4 10.72 65.64 8.20
CA GLY A 4 11.84 65.03 7.48
C GLY A 4 11.30 63.90 6.59
N ARG A 5 11.26 64.15 5.29
CA ARG A 5 11.05 63.14 4.23
C ARG A 5 12.38 62.42 3.96
N GLU A 6 12.32 61.15 3.58
CA GLU A 6 12.76 60.71 2.24
C GLU A 6 12.40 59.24 1.96
N SER A 7 12.09 58.98 0.69
CA SER A 7 11.73 57.67 0.12
C SER A 7 12.98 56.92 -0.33
N GLY A 8 12.96 55.59 -0.24
CA GLY A 8 13.93 54.71 -0.90
C GLY A 8 13.40 53.27 -1.02
N ARG A 9 13.23 52.80 -2.27
CA ARG A 9 12.69 51.49 -2.67
C ARG A 9 13.84 50.50 -2.83
N ALA A 10 13.77 49.30 -2.23
CA ALA A 10 14.42 48.10 -2.76
C ALA A 10 13.85 46.82 -2.16
N THR A 11 13.60 45.89 -3.07
CA THR A 11 13.07 44.53 -2.96
C THR A 11 13.89 43.59 -2.09
N GLU A 12 13.22 42.78 -1.27
CA GLU A 12 13.62 41.39 -1.05
C GLU A 12 12.39 40.49 -1.26
N PRO A 13 12.44 39.50 -2.15
CA PRO A 13 11.38 38.52 -2.23
C PRO A 13 11.50 37.66 -0.98
N ARG A 14 10.49 37.71 -0.11
CA ARG A 14 10.34 36.69 0.92
C ARG A 14 10.17 35.36 0.21
N ARG A 15 11.24 34.57 0.15
CA ARG A 15 11.18 33.14 -0.12
C ARG A 15 10.40 32.52 1.04
N ASP A 16 9.07 32.57 0.96
CA ASP A 16 8.28 31.55 1.61
C ASP A 16 8.47 30.30 0.75
N GLU A 17 9.52 29.56 1.10
CA GLU A 17 9.78 28.19 0.72
C GLU A 17 8.50 27.40 1.03
N THR A 18 7.61 27.39 0.06
CA THR A 18 6.50 26.46 0.03
C THR A 18 7.15 25.15 -0.38
N LEU A 19 7.85 24.51 0.56
CA LEU A 19 8.13 23.09 0.52
C LEU A 19 6.75 22.45 0.53
N THR A 20 6.17 22.30 -0.66
CA THR A 20 5.04 21.42 -0.88
C THR A 20 5.52 20.06 -0.39
N SER A 21 5.12 19.71 0.84
CA SER A 21 5.11 18.32 1.27
C SER A 21 4.27 17.60 0.23
N GLU A 22 4.92 17.00 -0.78
CA GLU A 22 4.24 16.07 -1.67
C GLU A 22 3.54 15.08 -0.75
N ALA A 23 2.21 15.10 -0.77
CA ALA A 23 1.44 14.18 0.04
C ALA A 23 1.84 12.78 -0.42
N ILE A 24 2.44 12.00 0.49
CA ILE A 24 2.87 10.63 0.21
C ILE A 24 1.70 9.90 -0.48
N PRO A 25 1.84 9.48 -1.76
CA PRO A 25 0.75 8.89 -2.50
C PRO A 25 0.13 7.74 -1.72
N SER A 26 -1.18 7.81 -1.48
CA SER A 26 -1.92 6.76 -0.79
C SER A 26 -3.27 6.54 -1.44
N ARG A 27 -3.67 5.28 -1.54
CA ARG A 27 -4.95 4.86 -2.11
C ARG A 27 -5.61 3.83 -1.22
N THR A 28 -6.94 3.88 -1.11
CA THR A 28 -7.71 2.85 -0.40
C THR A 28 -8.93 2.45 -1.23
N THR A 29 -9.06 1.16 -1.47
CA THR A 29 -10.16 0.56 -2.23
C THR A 29 -10.84 -0.50 -1.37
N ARG A 30 -12.18 -0.60 -1.44
CA ARG A 30 -12.97 -1.56 -0.66
C ARG A 30 -13.68 -2.53 -1.60
N PHE A 31 -13.80 -3.78 -1.14
CA PHE A 31 -14.39 -4.87 -1.88
C PHE A 31 -15.39 -5.61 -1.00
N ALA A 32 -16.41 -6.22 -1.61
CA ALA A 32 -17.49 -6.90 -0.89
C ALA A 32 -17.08 -8.24 -0.26
N GLY A 33 -15.92 -8.80 -0.62
CA GLY A 33 -15.49 -10.15 -0.20
C GLY A 33 -15.74 -11.25 -1.23
N GLU A 34 -16.25 -10.91 -2.41
CA GLU A 34 -16.53 -11.85 -3.49
C GLU A 34 -15.27 -12.16 -4.32
N PRO A 35 -15.21 -13.29 -5.06
CA PRO A 35 -14.06 -13.66 -5.90
C PRO A 35 -13.58 -12.56 -6.87
N GLN A 36 -14.49 -11.74 -7.40
CA GLN A 36 -14.15 -10.61 -8.28
C GLN A 36 -13.34 -9.52 -7.56
N GLY A 37 -13.40 -9.48 -6.22
CA GLY A 37 -12.58 -8.60 -5.40
C GLY A 37 -11.08 -8.84 -5.56
N VAL A 38 -10.65 -10.06 -5.90
CA VAL A 38 -9.23 -10.36 -6.17
C VAL A 38 -8.76 -9.62 -7.42
N THR A 39 -9.49 -9.74 -8.53
CA THR A 39 -9.21 -9.00 -9.76
C THR A 39 -9.30 -7.50 -9.53
N GLY A 40 -10.30 -7.03 -8.78
CA GLY A 40 -10.44 -5.62 -8.44
C GLY A 40 -9.26 -5.08 -7.62
N ALA A 41 -8.74 -5.86 -6.67
CA ALA A 41 -7.57 -5.49 -5.88
C ALA A 41 -6.31 -5.38 -6.75
N ARG A 42 -6.11 -6.32 -7.67
CA ARG A 42 -5.01 -6.28 -8.63
C ARG A 42 -5.08 -5.03 -9.52
N LEU A 43 -6.23 -4.73 -10.11
CA LEU A 43 -6.40 -3.54 -10.96
C LEU A 43 -6.19 -2.23 -10.18
N ALA A 44 -6.67 -2.18 -8.92
CA ALA A 44 -6.45 -1.02 -8.06
C ALA A 44 -4.97 -0.81 -7.74
N ALA A 45 -4.20 -1.90 -7.61
CA ALA A 45 -2.75 -1.86 -7.42
C ALA A 45 -2.02 -1.46 -8.71
N GLU A 46 -2.37 -2.04 -9.86
CA GLU A 46 -1.81 -1.65 -11.17
C GLU A 46 -1.94 -0.14 -11.41
N GLU A 47 -3.12 0.44 -11.18
CA GLU A 47 -3.32 1.87 -11.34
C GLU A 47 -2.53 2.69 -10.31
N PHE A 48 -2.39 2.22 -9.06
CA PHE A 48 -1.55 2.89 -8.07
C PHE A 48 -0.07 2.90 -8.49
N LEU A 49 0.46 1.74 -8.91
CA LEU A 49 1.84 1.59 -9.33
C LEU A 49 2.12 2.35 -10.63
N TYR A 50 1.17 2.41 -11.55
CA TYR A 50 1.29 3.20 -12.78
C TYR A 50 1.50 4.68 -12.45
N ASN A 51 0.61 5.25 -11.62
CA ASN A 51 0.71 6.65 -11.20
C ASN A 51 1.98 6.92 -10.38
N LEU A 52 2.40 5.97 -9.54
CA LEU A 52 3.66 6.09 -8.79
C LEU A 52 4.86 6.12 -9.75
N GLY A 53 4.88 5.23 -10.74
CA GLY A 53 5.94 5.10 -11.74
C GLY A 53 6.14 6.32 -12.63
N GLU A 54 5.10 7.14 -12.84
CA GLU A 54 5.22 8.42 -13.54
C GLU A 54 6.10 9.44 -12.79
N SER A 55 6.16 9.33 -11.46
CA SER A 55 6.93 10.23 -10.59
C SER A 55 8.24 9.62 -10.10
N VAL A 56 8.21 8.34 -9.72
CA VAL A 56 9.34 7.58 -9.17
C VAL A 56 9.32 6.21 -9.84
N PRO A 57 10.22 5.92 -10.79
CA PRO A 57 10.28 4.60 -11.41
C PRO A 57 10.74 3.56 -10.38
N PRO A 58 10.37 2.28 -10.57
CA PRO A 58 10.82 1.24 -9.69
C PRO A 58 12.35 1.06 -9.79
N SER A 59 12.99 0.76 -8.66
CA SER A 59 14.42 0.46 -8.58
C SER A 59 14.79 -0.83 -9.30
N SER A 60 13.82 -1.74 -9.51
CA SER A 60 13.96 -2.88 -10.40
C SER A 60 12.63 -3.26 -11.07
N PRO A 61 12.60 -3.71 -12.34
CA PRO A 61 11.36 -4.05 -13.04
C PRO A 61 10.51 -5.11 -12.32
N GLU A 62 11.13 -6.08 -11.64
CA GLU A 62 10.43 -7.12 -10.88
C GLU A 62 9.57 -6.59 -9.74
N HIS A 63 9.89 -5.45 -9.14
CA HIS A 63 9.12 -4.91 -8.00
C HIS A 63 7.67 -4.62 -8.37
N TRP A 64 7.42 -4.27 -9.64
CA TRP A 64 6.06 -4.13 -10.15
C TRP A 64 5.28 -5.45 -10.02
N ASP A 65 5.84 -6.53 -10.57
CA ASP A 65 5.19 -7.85 -10.59
C ASP A 65 5.09 -8.45 -9.19
N ASP A 66 6.11 -8.26 -8.35
CA ASP A 66 6.13 -8.73 -6.96
C ASP A 66 5.03 -8.08 -6.11
N ILE A 67 4.84 -6.76 -6.24
CA ILE A 67 3.76 -6.07 -5.53
C ILE A 67 2.39 -6.57 -6.01
N LEU A 68 2.19 -6.72 -7.32
CA LEU A 68 0.92 -7.23 -7.85
C LEU A 68 0.64 -8.66 -7.39
N LEU A 69 1.67 -9.50 -7.32
CA LEU A 69 1.57 -10.86 -6.82
C LEU A 69 1.19 -10.87 -5.34
N VAL A 70 1.87 -10.10 -4.50
CA VAL A 70 1.56 -10.00 -3.07
C VAL A 70 0.14 -9.45 -2.83
N VAL A 71 -0.28 -8.42 -3.56
CA VAL A 71 -1.67 -7.91 -3.48
C VAL A 71 -2.68 -8.99 -3.86
N THR A 72 -2.42 -9.75 -4.92
CA THR A 72 -3.30 -10.82 -5.39
C THR A 72 -3.44 -11.91 -4.33
N GLU A 73 -2.33 -12.36 -3.74
CA GLU A 73 -2.32 -13.39 -2.70
C GLU A 73 -3.01 -12.92 -1.42
N LEU A 74 -2.78 -11.67 -0.98
CA LEU A 74 -3.47 -11.11 0.19
C LEU A 74 -4.98 -10.98 -0.04
N ALA A 75 -5.40 -10.55 -1.23
CA ALA A 75 -6.81 -10.46 -1.58
C ALA A 75 -7.48 -11.84 -1.68
N ALA A 76 -6.79 -12.82 -2.27
CA ALA A 76 -7.26 -14.20 -2.33
C ALA A 76 -7.44 -14.78 -0.92
N ASN A 77 -6.49 -14.52 -0.01
CA ASN A 77 -6.61 -14.91 1.39
C ASN A 77 -7.81 -14.25 2.08
N ALA A 78 -8.05 -12.96 1.86
CA ALA A 78 -9.21 -12.27 2.41
C ALA A 78 -10.52 -12.92 1.92
N VAL A 79 -10.67 -13.13 0.61
CA VAL A 79 -11.86 -13.77 0.01
C VAL A 79 -12.06 -15.20 0.51
N GLN A 80 -10.99 -15.98 0.63
CA GLN A 80 -11.08 -17.40 0.99
C GLN A 80 -11.35 -17.62 2.48
N TYR A 81 -10.80 -16.77 3.35
CA TYR A 81 -10.75 -17.03 4.80
C TYR A 81 -11.45 -15.99 5.68
N ALA A 82 -11.92 -14.88 5.12
CA ALA A 82 -12.59 -13.81 5.86
C ALA A 82 -13.91 -13.43 5.17
N PRO A 83 -15.02 -14.13 5.47
CA PRO A 83 -16.33 -13.78 4.94
C PRO A 83 -16.69 -12.32 5.25
N GLY A 84 -17.05 -11.57 4.20
CA GLY A 84 -17.41 -10.16 4.29
C GLY A 84 -16.40 -9.23 3.61
N PRO A 85 -16.60 -7.91 3.75
CA PRO A 85 -15.82 -6.95 3.00
C PRO A 85 -14.37 -6.90 3.45
N PHE A 86 -13.47 -6.60 2.50
CA PHE A 86 -12.07 -6.30 2.78
C PHE A 86 -11.67 -4.96 2.15
N ALA A 87 -10.59 -4.36 2.65
CA ALA A 87 -10.04 -3.13 2.11
C ALA A 87 -8.55 -3.30 1.78
N LEU A 88 -8.16 -2.84 0.59
CA LEU A 88 -6.78 -2.68 0.18
C LEU A 88 -6.36 -1.23 0.38
N ARG A 89 -5.26 -0.99 1.09
CA ARG A 89 -4.59 0.31 1.17
C ARG A 89 -3.17 0.16 0.64
N MET A 90 -2.77 1.06 -0.25
CA MET A 90 -1.40 1.16 -0.75
C MET A 90 -0.88 2.56 -0.48
N ARG A 91 0.36 2.66 -0.04
CA ARG A 91 1.00 3.94 0.28
C ARG A 91 2.48 3.88 -0.08
N ARG A 92 2.99 4.92 -0.73
CA ARG A 92 4.43 5.07 -0.93
C ARG A 92 5.14 5.21 0.43
N THR A 93 6.30 4.59 0.62
CA THR A 93 7.19 4.88 1.76
C THR A 93 8.40 5.68 1.26
N PHE A 94 9.46 5.77 2.05
CA PHE A 94 10.70 6.38 1.59
C PHE A 94 11.43 5.48 0.56
N ASP A 95 11.35 4.17 0.74
CA ASP A 95 12.15 3.13 0.08
C ASP A 95 11.32 2.04 -0.63
N GLY A 96 10.01 2.01 -0.44
CA GLY A 96 9.14 1.05 -1.11
C GLY A 96 7.65 1.42 -1.13
N VAL A 97 6.80 0.40 -1.13
CA VAL A 97 5.34 0.50 -1.02
C VAL A 97 4.88 -0.26 0.21
N HIS A 98 4.08 0.40 1.04
CA HIS A 98 3.35 -0.20 2.13
C HIS A 98 1.97 -0.63 1.64
N VAL A 99 1.74 -1.94 1.64
CA VAL A 99 0.43 -2.53 1.35
C VAL A 99 -0.21 -2.96 2.67
N THR A 100 -1.49 -2.66 2.83
CA THR A 100 -2.31 -3.11 3.96
C THR A 100 -3.59 -3.72 3.44
N VAL A 101 -3.90 -4.95 3.87
CA VAL A 101 -5.20 -5.59 3.63
C VAL A 101 -5.92 -5.76 4.96
N ARG A 102 -7.07 -5.10 5.08
CA ARG A 102 -7.99 -5.23 6.22
C ARG A 102 -9.09 -6.21 5.85
N ASP A 103 -9.27 -7.27 6.63
CA ASP A 103 -10.42 -8.17 6.50
C ASP A 103 -11.17 -8.34 7.84
N THR A 104 -12.29 -9.07 7.80
CA THR A 104 -13.20 -9.29 8.95
C THR A 104 -12.77 -10.43 9.87
N SER A 105 -11.77 -11.22 9.49
CA SER A 105 -11.34 -12.39 10.26
C SER A 105 -10.34 -11.99 11.33
N THR A 106 -10.60 -12.39 12.56
CA THR A 106 -9.68 -12.22 13.69
C THR A 106 -8.60 -13.30 13.74
N THR A 107 -8.66 -14.29 12.85
CA THR A 107 -7.67 -15.37 12.79
C THR A 107 -6.42 -14.88 12.05
N PRO A 108 -5.23 -14.87 12.69
CA PRO A 108 -4.00 -14.53 12.00
C PRO A 108 -3.74 -15.49 10.82
N PRO A 109 -3.13 -15.00 9.72
CA PRO A 109 -2.63 -15.88 8.66
C PRO A 109 -1.63 -16.87 9.28
N ALA A 110 -1.91 -18.16 9.17
CA ALA A 110 -0.97 -19.21 9.57
C ALA A 110 -0.23 -19.71 8.32
N PRO A 111 1.10 -19.88 8.37
CA PRO A 111 1.81 -20.68 7.38
C PRO A 111 1.22 -22.09 7.42
N ARG A 112 0.59 -22.53 6.33
CA ARG A 112 0.06 -23.90 6.24
C ARG A 112 0.95 -24.69 5.28
N SER A 113 1.28 -25.92 5.65
CA SER A 113 1.97 -26.84 4.75
C SER A 113 1.08 -27.08 3.52
N PHE A 114 1.66 -26.95 2.33
CA PHE A 114 0.99 -27.25 1.07
C PHE A 114 0.32 -28.64 1.14
N ASP A 115 -1.01 -28.68 1.03
CA ASP A 115 -1.78 -29.90 0.87
C ASP A 115 -2.34 -29.97 -0.56
N PRO A 116 -1.84 -30.89 -1.42
CA PRO A 116 -2.33 -31.08 -2.78
C PRO A 116 -3.80 -31.47 -2.87
N ARG A 117 -4.40 -31.99 -1.78
CA ARG A 117 -5.79 -32.47 -1.76
C ARG A 117 -6.82 -31.36 -1.50
N THR A 118 -6.40 -30.24 -0.92
CA THR A 118 -7.28 -29.10 -0.60
C THR A 118 -7.09 -27.91 -1.56
N GLY A 119 -6.23 -28.03 -2.56
CA GLY A 119 -6.24 -27.12 -3.71
C GLY A 119 -5.69 -25.70 -3.45
N GLY A 120 -4.83 -25.52 -2.46
CA GLY A 120 -4.08 -24.26 -2.30
C GLY A 120 -4.20 -23.65 -0.92
N GLY A 121 -3.12 -23.74 -0.15
CA GLY A 121 -2.98 -23.07 1.12
C GLY A 121 -1.59 -23.34 1.67
N GLY A 122 -0.67 -22.40 1.48
CA GLY A 122 0.69 -22.49 2.01
C GLY A 122 1.75 -21.72 1.24
N ILE A 123 1.70 -21.77 -0.10
CA ILE A 123 2.68 -21.10 -0.96
C ILE A 123 2.58 -19.57 -0.80
N GLY A 124 1.36 -19.02 -0.76
CA GLY A 124 1.14 -17.57 -0.69
C GLY A 124 1.81 -16.90 0.52
N TRP A 125 1.86 -17.55 1.69
CA TRP A 125 2.51 -16.95 2.86
C TRP A 125 4.04 -17.02 2.77
N HIS A 126 4.60 -18.14 2.32
CA HIS A 126 6.05 -18.23 2.08
C HIS A 126 6.52 -17.23 1.01
N LEU A 127 5.72 -17.04 -0.03
CA LEU A 127 5.96 -16.06 -1.08
C LEU A 127 5.93 -14.63 -0.54
N ILE A 128 4.93 -14.28 0.27
CA ILE A 128 4.85 -12.96 0.92
C ILE A 128 6.11 -12.70 1.76
N HIS A 129 6.55 -13.66 2.57
CA HIS A 129 7.78 -13.52 3.36
C HIS A 129 9.07 -13.48 2.53
N ALA A 130 9.05 -14.04 1.31
CA ALA A 130 10.20 -13.99 0.42
C ALA A 130 10.32 -12.66 -0.34
N LEU A 131 9.20 -12.00 -0.63
CA LEU A 131 9.14 -10.76 -1.43
C LEU A 131 9.07 -9.48 -0.58
N CYS A 132 8.66 -9.58 0.69
CA CYS A 132 8.46 -8.42 1.55
C CYS A 132 9.63 -8.23 2.53
N ASP A 133 10.12 -7.00 2.67
CA ASP A 133 11.11 -6.62 3.68
C ASP A 133 10.57 -6.77 5.11
N GLN A 134 9.27 -6.52 5.28
CA GLN A 134 8.59 -6.65 6.56
C GLN A 134 7.14 -7.10 6.37
N VAL A 135 6.72 -8.01 7.23
CA VAL A 135 5.34 -8.51 7.34
C VAL A 135 4.89 -8.37 8.78
N SER A 136 3.72 -7.77 9.03
CA SER A 136 3.11 -7.72 10.36
C SER A 136 1.60 -7.89 10.28
N VAL A 137 1.01 -8.43 11.35
CA VAL A 137 -0.42 -8.67 11.45
C VAL A 137 -0.91 -8.03 12.73
N VAL A 138 -1.88 -7.12 12.61
CA VAL A 138 -2.51 -6.44 13.75
C VAL A 138 -3.97 -6.87 13.79
N THR A 139 -4.40 -7.45 14.90
CA THR A 139 -5.77 -7.97 15.07
C THR A 139 -6.51 -7.14 16.11
N ASP A 140 -7.80 -6.89 15.89
CA ASP A 140 -8.73 -6.35 16.86
C ASP A 140 -10.04 -7.18 16.89
N GLU A 141 -11.04 -6.74 17.66
CA GLU A 141 -12.33 -7.43 17.81
C GLU A 141 -13.15 -7.54 16.50
N ARG A 142 -12.83 -6.73 15.49
CA ARG A 142 -13.56 -6.59 14.23
C ARG A 142 -12.81 -7.15 13.02
N GLY A 143 -11.65 -7.76 13.22
CA GLY A 143 -10.85 -8.34 12.14
C GLY A 143 -9.36 -8.08 12.29
N LYS A 144 -8.63 -8.07 11.17
CA LYS A 144 -7.18 -7.87 11.17
C LYS A 144 -6.67 -7.06 9.99
N ASP A 145 -5.58 -6.35 10.23
CA ASP A 145 -4.76 -5.71 9.22
C ASP A 145 -3.50 -6.54 8.96
N VAL A 146 -3.32 -6.98 7.72
CA VAL A 146 -2.05 -7.55 7.25
C VAL A 146 -1.27 -6.42 6.58
N HIS A 147 -0.13 -6.05 7.18
CA HIS A 147 0.78 -5.04 6.65
C HIS A 147 2.00 -5.71 6.03
N VAL A 148 2.34 -5.30 4.82
CA VAL A 148 3.56 -5.73 4.13
C VAL A 148 4.27 -4.53 3.51
N PHE A 149 5.59 -4.57 3.55
CA PHE A 149 6.46 -3.57 2.94
C PHE A 149 7.27 -4.25 1.86
N LEU A 150 7.19 -3.72 0.64
CA LEU A 150 7.93 -4.21 -0.51
C LEU A 150 8.80 -3.09 -1.08
N PRO A 151 9.97 -3.42 -1.64
CA PRO A 151 10.74 -2.45 -2.41
C PRO A 151 9.94 -1.95 -3.62
N TRP A 152 10.27 -0.72 -4.03
CA TRP A 152 9.73 -0.10 -5.23
C TRP A 152 10.90 0.29 -6.12
#